data_AF-A0AAV8YW27-F1
#
_entry.id   AF-A0AAV8YW27-F1
#
_cell.length_a   1.000
_cell.length_b   1.000
_cell.length_c   1.000
_cell.angle_alpha   90.00
_cell.angle_beta   90.00
_cell.angle_gamma   90.00
#
_symmetry.space_group_name_H-M   'P 1'
#
loop_
_entity.id
_entity.type
_entity.pdbx_description
1 polymer ?
#
loop_
_entity_poly.entity_id
_entity_poly.type
_entity_poly.pdbx_seq_one_letter_code
_entity_poly.pdbx_strand_id
1 'polypeptide(L)' 'MVDNERLRQWITNYHNPDVVNREILTVTNQYRGLHPEQDVYTFNDGTPMELVNLSGTIPCVTEVQSIIYLYAFGL' A
#
# COMPACT_ATOMS: atom_id res chain seq x y z
N MET A 1 13.01 -3.91 -8.16
CA MET A 1 13.24 -2.52 -7.71
C MET A 1 12.04 -1.71 -8.13
N VAL A 2 11.51 -0.85 -7.26
CA VAL A 2 10.36 0.01 -7.60
C VAL A 2 10.81 1.04 -8.64
N ASP A 3 10.14 1.05 -9.79
CA ASP A 3 10.35 2.04 -10.84
C ASP A 3 9.77 3.39 -10.38
N ASN A 4 10.65 4.26 -9.90
CA ASN A 4 10.28 5.54 -9.32
C ASN A 4 9.69 6.51 -10.35
N GLU A 5 10.13 6.45 -11.60
CA GLU A 5 9.63 7.33 -12.65
C GLU A 5 8.20 6.93 -13.01
N ARG A 6 7.95 5.63 -13.13
CA ARG A 6 6.61 5.09 -13.39
C ARG A 6 5.65 5.34 -12.22
N LEU A 7 6.10 5.16 -10.98
CA LEU A 7 5.29 5.46 -9.80
C LEU A 7 4.87 6.93 -9.74
N ARG A 8 5.78 7.85 -10.08
CA ARG A 8 5.46 9.29 -10.16
C ARG A 8 4.38 9.61 -11.19
N GLN A 9 4.36 8.92 -12.33
CA GLN A 9 3.31 9.09 -13.33
C GLN A 9 1.94 8.70 -12.76
N TRP A 10 1.85 7.57 -12.06
CA TRP A 10 0.59 7.09 -11.48
C TRP A 10 0.01 8.02 -10.42
N ILE A 11 0.86 8.65 -9.61
CA ILE A 11 0.44 9.48 -8.49
C ILE A 11 0.32 10.97 -8.83
N THR A 12 0.55 11.38 -10.09
CA THR A 12 0.53 12.80 -10.48
C THR A 12 -0.80 13.49 -10.16
N ASN A 13 -1.91 12.76 -10.23
CA ASN A 13 -3.26 13.28 -9.97
C ASN A 13 -3.66 13.23 -8.48
N TYR A 14 -2.75 12.84 -7.59
CA TYR A 14 -3.03 12.72 -6.16
C TYR A 14 -2.95 14.09 -5.51
N HIS A 15 -3.68 14.27 -4.41
CA HIS A 15 -3.65 15.53 -3.68
C HIS A 15 -2.25 15.87 -3.14
N ASN A 16 -1.47 14.85 -2.72
CA ASN A 16 -0.13 15.00 -2.15
C ASN A 16 0.85 13.97 -2.74
N PRO A 17 1.30 14.14 -4.00
CA PRO A 17 2.09 13.12 -4.71
C PRO A 17 3.45 12.85 -4.04
N ASP A 18 4.13 13.87 -3.53
CA ASP A 18 5.45 13.71 -2.88
C ASP A 18 5.38 12.88 -1.60
N VAL A 19 4.32 13.10 -0.80
CA VAL A 19 4.10 12.34 0.44
C VAL A 19 3.81 10.89 0.10
N VAL A 20 2.90 10.64 -0.85
CA VAL A 20 2.52 9.29 -1.29
C VAL A 20 3.74 8.53 -1.83
N ASN A 21 4.55 9.18 -2.67
CA ASN A 21 5.79 8.59 -3.18
C ASN A 21 6.72 8.15 -2.06
N ARG A 22 6.97 9.04 -1.08
CA ARG A 22 7.86 8.76 0.05
C ARG A 22 7.36 7.58 0.89
N GLU A 23 6.07 7.54 1.18
CA GLU A 23 5.46 6.45 1.96
C GLU A 23 5.55 5.11 1.22
N ILE A 24 5.21 5.07 -0.08
CA ILE A 24 5.31 3.85 -0.89
C ILE A 24 6.74 3.33 -0.94
N LEU A 25 7.74 4.20 -1.14
CA LEU A 25 9.14 3.80 -1.13
C LEU A 25 9.58 3.29 0.25
N THR A 26 9.11 3.90 1.33
CA THR A 26 9.41 3.47 2.70
C THR A 26 8.87 2.06 2.95
N VAL A 27 7.59 1.84 2.63
CA VAL A 27 6.92 0.55 2.83
C VAL A 27 7.53 -0.56 1.96
N THR A 28 7.80 -0.29 0.69
CA THR A 28 8.38 -1.29 -0.23
C THR A 28 9.85 -1.59 0.07
N ASN A 29 10.60 -0.65 0.66
CA ASN A 29 11.94 -0.92 1.18
C ASN A 29 11.92 -1.80 2.42
N GLN A 30 10.95 -1.59 3.31
CA GLN A 30 10.77 -2.40 4.52
C GLN A 30 10.24 -3.81 4.20
N TYR A 31 9.23 -3.88 3.32
CA TYR A 31 8.57 -5.10 2.92
C TYR A 31 8.87 -5.39 1.45
N ARG A 32 10.01 -6.05 1.20
CA ARG A 32 10.47 -6.38 -0.16
C ARG A 32 9.51 -7.29 -0.96
N GLY A 33 8.55 -7.93 -0.28
CA GLY A 33 7.49 -8.71 -0.92
C GLY A 33 6.34 -7.87 -1.45
N LEU A 34 6.26 -6.58 -1.09
CA LEU A 34 5.27 -5.63 -1.59
C LEU A 34 5.79 -4.88 -2.82
N HIS A 35 4.91 -4.63 -3.78
CA HIS A 35 5.18 -3.83 -4.96
C HIS A 35 3.98 -2.95 -5.29
N PRO A 36 4.20 -1.71 -5.78
CA PRO A 36 3.12 -0.85 -6.19
C PRO A 36 2.59 -1.26 -7.56
N GLU A 37 1.27 -1.27 -7.69
CA GLU A 37 0.54 -1.51 -8.93
C GLU A 37 -0.51 -0.41 -9.11
N GLN A 38 -0.95 -0.16 -10.34
CA GLN A 38 -2.06 0.74 -10.64
C GLN A 38 -3.25 -0.11 -11.08
N ASP A 39 -4.39 0.07 -10.43
CA ASP A 39 -5.61 -0.66 -10.74
C ASP A 39 -6.85 0.23 -10.58
N VAL A 40 -7.97 -0.18 -11.17
CA VAL A 40 -9.24 0.54 -11.06
C VAL A 40 -9.94 0.14 -9.77
N TYR A 41 -10.08 1.10 -8.87
CA TYR A 41 -10.90 0.96 -7.68
C TYR A 41 -12.30 1.52 -7.93
N THR A 42 -13.33 0.71 -7.69
CA THR A 42 -14.72 1.16 -7.71
C THR A 42 -15.12 1.59 -6.30
N PHE A 43 -15.40 2.87 -6.12
CA PHE A 43 -15.90 3.41 -4.86
C PHE A 43 -17.31 2.89 -4.56
N ASN A 44 -17.75 3.04 -3.30
CA ASN A 44 -19.06 2.57 -2.84
C ASN A 44 -20.25 3.20 -3.59
N ASP A 45 -20.06 4.36 -4.19
CA ASP A 45 -21.04 5.06 -5.04
C ASP A 45 -21.07 4.53 -6.49
N GLY A 46 -20.20 3.56 -6.82
CA GLY A 46 -20.04 3.00 -8.15
C GLY A 46 -19.06 3.75 -9.04
N THR A 47 -18.44 4.84 -8.56
CA THR A 47 -17.49 5.62 -9.36
C THR A 47 -16.16 4.87 -9.52
N PRO A 48 -15.69 4.60 -10.75
CA PRO A 48 -14.38 4.00 -10.97
C PRO A 48 -13.28 5.05 -10.93
N MET A 49 -12.15 4.73 -10.30
CA MET A 49 -10.96 5.58 -10.28
C MET A 49 -9.69 4.75 -10.34
N GLU A 50 -8.74 5.15 -11.19
CA GLU A 50 -7.41 4.55 -11.21
C GLU A 50 -6.63 4.98 -9.96
N LEU A 51 -6.28 4.00 -9.12
CA LEU A 51 -5.52 4.20 -7.90
C LEU A 51 -4.30 3.27 -7.86
N VAL A 52 -3.34 3.62 -7.01
CA VAL A 52 -2.15 2.83 -6.75
C VAL A 52 -2.42 1.98 -5.52
N ASN A 53 -2.27 0.66 -5.65
CA ASN A 53 -2.33 -0.29 -4.56
C ASN A 53 -0.94 -0.92 -4.33
N LEU A 54 -0.75 -1.48 -3.13
CA LEU A 54 0.42 -2.30 -2.83
C LEU A 54 0.01 -3.77 -2.86
N SER A 55 0.52 -4.50 -3.84
CA SER A 55 0.28 -5.93 -4.03
C SER A 55 1.46 -6.74 -3.48
N GLY A 56 1.20 -7.96 -3.03
CA GLY A 56 2.23 -8.90 -2.57
C GLY A 56 2.01 -9.42 -1.16
N THR A 57 3.08 -9.87 -0.51
CA THR A 57 3.02 -10.51 0.80
C THR A 57 3.85 -9.77 1.84
N ILE A 58 3.31 -9.70 3.06
CA ILE A 58 4.01 -9.21 4.25
C ILE A 58 4.44 -10.44 5.06
N PRO A 59 5.69 -10.53 5.51
CA PRO A 59 6.12 -11.59 6.41
C PRO A 59 5.34 -11.51 7.72
N CYS A 60 4.46 -12.48 7.95
CA CYS A 60 3.79 -12.66 9.23
C CYS A 60 4.74 -13.44 10.15
N VAL A 61 5.38 -12.75 11.11
CA VAL A 61 6.09 -13.44 12.19
C VAL A 61 5.04 -14.03 13.13
N THR A 62 4.89 -15.34 13.02
CA THR A 62 3.81 -16.18 13.58
C THR A 62 3.71 -16.21 15.12
N GLU A 63 4.62 -15.55 15.85
CA GLU A 63 4.54 -15.48 17.32
C GLU A 63 3.76 -14.25 17.82
N VAL A 64 3.60 -13.22 16.99
CA VAL A 64 2.93 -11.95 17.37
C VAL A 64 1.43 -11.99 17.07
N GLN A 65 0.97 -12.94 16.25
CA GLN A 65 -0.41 -13.01 15.81
C GLN A 65 -1.39 -13.25 16.98
N SER A 66 -1.00 -14.05 17.99
CA SER A 66 -1.80 -14.26 19.21
C SER A 66 -1.92 -13.00 20.08
N ILE A 67 -0.90 -12.13 20.09
CA ILE A 67 -0.91 -10.89 20.89
C ILE A 67 -1.74 -9.80 20.21
N ILE A 68 -1.70 -9.71 18.86
CA ILE A 68 -2.48 -8.70 18.13
C ILE A 68 -3.99 -8.99 18.20
N TYR A 69 -4.42 -10.26 18.17
CA TYR A 69 -5.85 -10.57 18.37
C TYR A 69 -6.36 -10.18 19.76
N LEU A 70 -5.54 -10.30 20.82
CA LEU A 70 -5.89 -9.84 22.16
C LEU A 70 -6.04 -8.31 22.22
N TYR A 71 -5.16 -7.55 21.56
CA TYR A 71 -5.25 -6.08 21.52
C TYR A 71 -6.32 -5.55 20.58
N ALA A 72 -6.61 -6.24 19.47
CA ALA A 72 -7.61 -5.80 18.50
C ALA A 72 -9.06 -6.07 18.95
N PHE A 73 -9.28 -7.02 19.87
CA PHE A 73 -10.60 -7.35 20.40
C PHE A 73 -10.85 -6.93 21.86
N GLY A 74 -9.90 -6.26 22.50
CA GLY A 74 -10.11 -5.59 23.78
C GLY A 74 -10.44 -6.53 24.95
N LEU A 75 -9.40 -7.16 25.51
CA LEU A 75 -9.35 -7.52 26.92
C LEU A 75 -8.20 -6.74 27.60
#